data_AF-A0A8T4Y228-F1
#
_entry.id   AF-A0A8T4Y228-F1
#
_cell.length_a   1.000
_cell.length_b   1.000
_cell.length_c   1.000
_cell.angle_alpha   90.00
_cell.angle_beta   90.00
_cell.angle_gamma   90.00
#
_symmetry.space_group_name_H-M   'P 1'
#
loop_
_entity.id
_entity.type
_entity.pdbx_description
1 polymer ?
#
loop_
_entity_poly.entity_id
_entity_poly.type
_entity_poly.pdbx_seq_one_letter_code
_entity_poly.pdbx_strand_id
1 'polypeptide(L)' 'MTLSQVQRKILQLKEKEKTLILAHNYQRPEIQEIADFVGDSLQLCLTATKVEDFKYIV' A
#
# COMPACT_ATOMS: atom_id res chain seq x y z
N MET A 1 2.68 -12.61 -12.88
CA MET A 1 1.73 -13.09 -11.85
C MET A 1 0.40 -12.41 -12.08
N THR A 2 -0.70 -13.15 -12.08
CA THR A 2 -2.03 -12.58 -12.32
C THR A 2 -2.65 -12.22 -10.98
N LEU A 3 -3.00 -10.95 -10.78
CA LEU A 3 -3.65 -10.51 -9.54
C LEU A 3 -4.96 -11.29 -9.30
N SER A 4 -5.27 -11.56 -8.04
CA SER A 4 -6.54 -12.13 -7.62
C SER A 4 -7.70 -11.13 -7.80
N GLN A 5 -8.93 -11.63 -7.76
CA GLN A 5 -10.12 -10.77 -7.78
C GLN A 5 -10.17 -9.84 -6.55
N VAL A 6 -9.69 -10.31 -5.40
CA VAL A 6 -9.63 -9.51 -4.16
C VAL A 6 -8.61 -8.38 -4.31
N GLN A 7 -7.40 -8.67 -4.79
CA GLN A 7 -6.38 -7.65 -5.03
C GLN A 7 -6.86 -6.57 -6.00
N ARG A 8 -7.51 -6.96 -7.11
CA ARG A 8 -8.11 -5.99 -8.05
C ARG A 8 -9.15 -5.09 -7.38
N LYS A 9 -10.01 -5.65 -6.54
CA LYS A 9 -11.03 -4.87 -5.81
C LYS A 9 -10.39 -3.91 -4.82
N ILE A 10 -9.33 -4.33 -4.14
CA ILE A 10 -8.57 -3.46 -3.23
C ILE A 10 -7.94 -2.30 -3.99
N LEU A 11 -7.31 -2.55 -5.14
CA LEU A 11 -6.71 -1.49 -5.96
C LEU A 11 -7.76 -0.47 -6.45
N GLN A 12 -8.94 -0.94 -6.88
CA GLN A 12 -10.05 -0.05 -7.26
C GLN A 12 -10.51 0.84 -6.09
N LEU A 13 -10.61 0.27 -4.89
CA LEU A 13 -10.98 1.02 -3.68
C LEU A 13 -9.88 2.00 -3.26
N LYS A 14 -8.61 1.59 -3.38
CA LYS A 14 -7.44 2.41 -3.07
C LYS A 14 -7.46 3.71 -3.87
N GLU A 15 -7.69 3.62 -5.17
CA GLU A 15 -7.79 4.79 -6.06
C GLU A 15 -9.00 5.65 -5.71
N LYS A 16 -10.18 5.03 -5.54
CA LYS A 16 -11.42 5.74 -5.23
C LYS A 16 -11.33 6.53 -3.92
N GLU A 17 -10.74 5.93 -2.89
CA GLU A 17 -10.61 6.53 -1.56
C GLU A 17 -9.33 7.36 -1.40
N LYS A 18 -8.50 7.51 -2.44
CA LYS A 18 -7.17 8.16 -2.34
C LYS A 18 -6.37 7.65 -1.14
N THR A 19 -6.19 6.34 -1.07
CA THR A 19 -5.49 5.65 0.02
C THR A 19 -4.08 5.27 -0.41
N LEU A 20 -3.12 5.42 0.49
CA LEU A 20 -1.76 4.93 0.33
C LEU A 20 -1.59 3.63 1.13
N ILE A 21 -1.07 2.58 0.49
CA ILE A 21 -0.80 1.29 1.16
C ILE A 21 0.70 1.14 1.39
N LEU A 22 1.10 1.07 2.66
CA LEU A 22 2.46 0.87 3.11
C LEU A 22 2.62 -0.54 3.69
N ALA A 23 3.47 -1.37 3.10
CA ALA A 23 3.69 -2.73 3.58
C ALA A 23 5.07 -2.90 4.22
N HIS A 24 5.13 -3.60 5.35
CA HIS A 24 6.41 -4.02 5.91
C HIS A 24 7.02 -5.16 5.09
N ASN A 25 8.34 -5.27 5.06
CA ASN A 25 9.10 -6.34 4.40
C ASN A 25 8.66 -7.78 4.78
N TYR A 26 7.98 -7.94 5.92
CA TYR A 26 7.51 -9.23 6.42
C TYR A 26 6.08 -9.59 6.00
N GLN A 27 5.40 -8.72 5.25
CA GLN A 27 4.07 -9.01 4.74
C GLN A 27 4.11 -10.10 3.68
N ARG A 28 2.99 -10.80 3.51
CA ARG A 28 2.89 -11.85 2.50
C ARG A 28 3.05 -11.26 1.08
N PRO A 29 3.61 -12.00 0.11
CA PRO A 29 3.86 -11.48 -1.25
C PRO A 29 2.63 -10.83 -1.89
N GLU A 30 1.45 -11.41 -1.74
CA GLU A 30 0.20 -10.88 -2.29
C GLU A 30 -0.22 -9.52 -1.72
N ILE A 31 0.26 -9.16 -0.53
CA ILE A 31 0.07 -7.84 0.07
C ILE A 31 1.11 -6.86 -0.48
N GLN A 32 2.38 -7.30 -0.57
CA GLN A 32 3.45 -6.49 -1.13
C GLN A 32 3.17 -6.12 -2.60
N GLU A 33 2.56 -7.03 -3.37
CA GLU A 33 2.16 -6.81 -4.77
C GLU A 33 1.17 -5.65 -4.98
N ILE A 34 0.39 -5.29 -3.96
CA ILE A 34 -0.61 -4.22 -4.04
C ILE A 34 -0.25 -2.97 -3.21
N ALA A 35 0.89 -3.00 -2.53
CA ALA A 35 1.40 -1.87 -1.75
C ALA A 35 2.01 -0.81 -2.65
N ASP A 36 1.88 0.47 -2.26
CA ASP A 36 2.56 1.59 -2.91
C ASP A 36 4.04 1.65 -2.55
N PHE A 37 4.37 1.20 -1.34
CA PHE A 37 5.73 1.15 -0.86
C PHE A 37 5.92 -0.03 0.09
N VAL A 38 7.06 -0.70 -0.04
CA VAL A 38 7.47 -1.81 0.82
C VAL A 38 8.79 -1.45 1.48
N GLY A 39 8.87 -1.55 2.80
CA GLY A 39 10.11 -1.20 3.52
C GLY A 39 10.13 -1.64 4.98
N ASP A 40 11.21 -1.27 5.66
CA ASP A 40 11.34 -1.41 7.11
C ASP A 40 10.64 -0.26 7.88
N SER A 41 10.61 -0.36 9.21
CA SER A 41 9.94 0.62 10.07
C SER A 41 10.37 2.07 9.83
N LEU A 42 11.67 2.32 9.62
CA LEU A 42 12.16 3.68 9.43
C LEU A 42 11.72 4.22 8.07
N GLN A 43 11.84 3.38 7.03
CA GLN A 43 11.41 3.74 5.70
C GLN A 43 9.90 4.01 5.64
N LEU A 44 9.08 3.18 6.29
CA LEU A 44 7.63 3.39 6.36
C LEU A 44 7.27 4.72 7.04
N CYS A 45 7.90 5.02 8.19
CA CYS A 45 7.68 6.28 8.90
C CYS A 45 8.08 7.49 8.04
N LEU A 46 9.24 7.43 7.38
CA LEU A 46 9.71 8.53 6.50
C LEU A 46 8.82 8.70 5.26
N THR A 47 8.29 7.61 4.70
CA THR A 47 7.36 7.70 3.57
C THR A 47 6.04 8.32 4.04
N ALA A 48 5.52 7.90 5.20
CA ALA A 48 4.28 8.45 5.76
C ALA A 48 4.35 9.95 6.08
N THR A 49 5.53 10.50 6.41
CA THR A 49 5.68 11.94 6.67
C THR A 49 5.87 12.79 5.41
N LYS A 50 6.18 12.17 4.27
CA LYS A 50 6.46 12.87 2.99
C LYS A 50 5.27 12.91 2.05
N VAL A 51 4.20 12.18 2.36
CA VAL A 51 3.04 12.05 1.49
C VAL A 51 2.02 13.12 1.84
N GLU A 52 1.61 13.85 0.82
CA GLU A 52 0.53 14.85 0.87
C GLU A 52 -0.60 14.36 -0.06
N ASP A 53 -1.83 14.88 0.11
CA ASP A 53 -2.99 14.58 -0.74
C ASP A 53 -3.60 13.16 -0.69
N PHE A 54 -3.25 12.34 0.31
CA PHE A 54 -3.93 11.07 0.59
C PHE A 54 -4.94 11.20 1.73
N LYS A 55 -6.09 10.55 1.58
CA LYS A 55 -7.16 10.52 2.60
C LYS A 55 -6.84 9.55 3.73
N TYR A 56 -6.18 8.44 3.40
CA TYR A 56 -5.82 7.39 4.35
C TYR A 56 -4.43 6.84 4.03
N ILE A 57 -3.72 6.43 5.08
CA ILE A 57 -2.48 5.66 5.01
C ILE A 57 -2.74 4.38 5.81
N VAL A 58 -2.50 3.22 5.19
CA VAL A 58 -2.77 1.89 5.76
C VAL A 58 -1.53 1.02 5.66
#